data_AF-A0A7C1FYC9-F1
#
_entry.id   AF-A0A7C1FYC9-F1
#
_cell.length_a   1.000
_cell.length_b   1.000
_cell.length_c   1.000
_cell.angle_alpha   90.00
_cell.angle_beta   90.00
_cell.angle_gamma   90.00
#
_symmetry.space_group_name_H-M   'P 1'
#
loop_
_entity.id
_entity.type
_entity.pdbx_description
1 polymer ?
#
loop_
_entity_poly.entity_id
_entity_poly.type
_entity_poly.pdbx_seq_one_letter_code
_entity_poly.pdbx_strand_id
1 'polypeptide(L)' 'MVRRIKKVAVLGSGVMGSGIACHFANIGLEVLLIDIVPRELTEAEKTKGLTMDDKAVRNRIVNNSLQAALKSKPSPI' A
#
# COMPACT_ATOMS: atom_id res chain seq x y z
N MET A 1 -0.19 -2.30 -33.24
CA MET A 1 0.51 -1.32 -32.37
C MET A 1 0.62 -1.92 -30.97
N VAL A 2 1.82 -2.01 -30.41
CA VAL A 2 2.01 -2.58 -29.06
C VAL A 2 1.80 -1.49 -28.01
N ARG A 3 0.89 -1.70 -27.07
CA ARG A 3 0.60 -0.73 -25.99
C ARG A 3 1.61 -0.92 -24.87
N ARG A 4 2.43 0.10 -24.58
CA ARG A 4 3.44 0.07 -23.51
C ARG A 4 2.85 0.65 -22.23
N ILE A 5 2.83 -0.15 -21.16
CA ILE A 5 2.38 0.27 -19.83
C ILE A 5 3.59 0.82 -19.07
N LYS A 6 3.45 2.01 -18.49
CA LYS A 6 4.51 2.65 -17.67
C LYS A 6 4.12 2.79 -16.20
N LYS A 7 2.81 2.91 -15.93
CA LYS A 7 2.26 3.11 -14.60
C LYS A 7 1.10 2.15 -14.36
N VAL A 8 1.01 1.59 -13.16
CA VAL A 8 -0.08 0.70 -12.72
C VAL A 8 -0.65 1.23 -11.42
N ALA A 9 -1.97 1.36 -11.33
CA ALA A 9 -2.65 1.60 -10.07
C ALA A 9 -3.30 0.30 -9.59
N VAL A 10 -3.08 -0.06 -8.33
CA VAL A 10 -3.68 -1.23 -7.68
C VAL A 10 -4.59 -0.73 -6.55
N LEU A 11 -5.86 -1.12 -6.62
CA LEU A 11 -6.87 -0.76 -5.63
C LEU A 11 -7.09 -1.92 -4.65
N GLY A 12 -6.82 -1.68 -3.38
CA GLY A 12 -6.80 -2.67 -2.32
C GLY A 12 -5.38 -3.17 -2.02
N SER A 13 -4.99 -3.13 -0.75
CA SER A 13 -3.65 -3.51 -0.28
C SER A 13 -3.60 -4.86 0.43
N GLY A 14 -4.69 -5.64 0.46
CA GLY A 14 -4.68 -7.00 1.01
C GLY A 14 -3.64 -7.91 0.33
N VAL A 15 -3.54 -9.16 0.78
CA VAL A 15 -2.49 -10.12 0.33
C VAL A 15 -2.31 -10.14 -1.20
N MET A 16 -3.42 -10.25 -1.94
CA MET A 16 -3.40 -10.25 -3.41
C MET A 16 -2.94 -8.90 -3.99
N GLY A 17 -3.49 -7.79 -3.51
CA GLY A 17 -3.22 -6.46 -4.04
C GLY A 17 -1.77 -6.03 -3.83
N SER A 18 -1.24 -6.24 -2.63
CA SER A 18 0.17 -5.99 -2.35
C SER A 18 1.09 -6.90 -3.18
N GLY A 19 0.75 -8.19 -3.36
CA GLY A 19 1.53 -9.09 -4.21
C GLY A 19 1.56 -8.67 -5.68
N ILE A 20 0.41 -8.31 -6.25
CA ILE A 20 0.32 -7.80 -7.63
C ILE A 20 1.14 -6.51 -7.78
N ALA A 21 1.04 -5.60 -6.82
CA ALA A 21 1.81 -4.37 -6.82
C ALA A 21 3.33 -4.64 -6.79
N CYS A 22 3.78 -5.55 -5.93
CA CYS A 22 5.18 -5.98 -5.86
C CYS A 22 5.67 -6.58 -7.18
N HIS A 23 4.88 -7.44 -7.84
CA HIS A 23 5.27 -8.01 -9.12
C HIS A 23 5.49 -6.97 -10.22
N PHE A 24 4.60 -5.98 -10.34
CA PHE A 24 4.79 -4.89 -11.28
C PHE A 24 5.97 -3.99 -10.92
N ALA A 25 6.17 -3.72 -9.63
CA ALA A 25 7.32 -2.94 -9.17
C ALA A 25 8.65 -3.67 -9.45
N ASN A 26 8.68 -5.01 -9.32
CA ASN A 26 9.89 -5.81 -9.54
C ASN A 26 10.38 -5.77 -11.00
N ILE A 27 9.46 -5.62 -11.96
CA ILE A 27 9.80 -5.44 -13.37
C ILE A 27 10.01 -3.97 -13.76
N GLY A 28 10.10 -3.06 -12.79
CA GLY A 28 10.48 -1.66 -12.98
C GLY A 28 9.35 -0.72 -13.39
N LEU A 29 8.07 -1.11 -13.21
CA LEU A 29 6.95 -0.18 -13.43
C LEU A 29 6.74 0.73 -12.21
N GLU A 30 6.23 1.93 -12.47
CA GLU A 30 5.72 2.82 -11.42
C GLU A 30 4.37 2.30 -10.93
N VAL A 31 4.29 1.94 -9.64
CA VAL A 31 3.08 1.35 -9.06
C VAL A 31 2.49 2.27 -7.98
N LEU A 32 1.20 2.61 -8.13
CA LEU A 32 0.41 3.31 -7.14
C LEU A 32 -0.52 2.32 -6.43
N LEU A 33 -0.17 1.92 -5.20
CA LEU A 33 -1.01 1.08 -4.35
C LEU A 33 -1.90 1.98 -3.48
N ILE A 34 -3.22 1.77 -3.56
CA ILE A 34 -4.23 2.57 -2.85
C ILE A 34 -5.10 1.64 -2.01
N ASP A 35 -5.47 2.06 -0.82
CA ASP A 35 -6.49 1.38 -0.01
C ASP A 35 -7.43 2.41 0.63
N ILE A 36 -8.46 1.91 1.31
CA ILE A 36 -9.41 2.71 2.07
C ILE A 36 -8.71 3.50 3.18
N VAL A 37 -9.32 4.63 3.52
CA VAL A 37 -8.93 5.43 4.70
C VAL A 37 -9.47 4.73 5.95
N PRO A 38 -8.72 4.69 7.07
CA PRO A 38 -9.26 4.23 8.34
C PRO A 38 -10.53 4.98 8.73
N ARG A 39 -11.41 4.34 9.49
CA ARG A 39 -12.63 4.99 10.02
C ARG A 39 -12.41 5.67 11.37
N GLU A 40 -11.35 5.27 12.07
CA GLU A 40 -11.04 5.73 13.40
C GLU A 40 -9.52 5.74 13.65
N LEU A 41 -9.13 6.58 14.61
CA LEU A 41 -7.77 6.64 15.14
C LEU A 41 -7.53 5.48 16.10
N THR A 42 -6.30 4.95 16.10
CA THR A 42 -5.88 4.04 17.17
C THR A 42 -5.47 4.81 18.42
N GLU A 43 -5.45 4.15 19.57
CA GLU A 43 -4.96 4.74 20.82
C GLU A 43 -3.51 5.28 20.70
N ALA A 44 -2.67 4.61 19.91
CA ALA A 44 -1.31 5.06 19.62
C ALA A 44 -1.27 6.34 18.76
N GLU A 45 -2.29 6.59 17.94
CA GLU A 45 -2.39 7.83 17.16
C GLU A 45 -2.98 8.97 17.98
N LYS A 46 -3.99 8.66 18.82
CA LYS A 46 -4.58 9.62 19.75
C LYS A 46 -3.55 10.16 20.72
N THR A 47 -2.72 9.29 21.29
CA THR A 47 -1.62 9.70 22.20
C THR A 47 -0.55 10.54 21.50
N LYS A 48 -0.39 10.41 20.19
CA LYS A 48 0.52 11.23 19.36
C LYS A 48 -0.12 12.53 18.87
N GLY A 49 -1.38 12.80 19.21
CA GLY A 49 -2.10 13.99 18.75
C GLY A 49 -2.41 14.00 17.25
N LEU A 50 -2.42 12.82 16.60
CA LEU A 50 -2.75 12.71 15.18
C LEU A 50 -4.25 12.81 14.95
N THR A 51 -4.61 13.24 13.75
CA THR A 51 -5.98 13.46 13.27
C THR A 51 -6.28 12.56 12.07
N MET A 52 -7.55 12.47 11.68
CA MET A 52 -7.98 11.69 10.51
C MET A 52 -7.45 12.25 9.18
N ASP A 53 -7.01 13.51 9.16
CA ASP A 53 -6.48 14.17 7.98
C ASP A 53 -4.98 13.94 7.79
N ASP A 54 -4.28 13.47 8.83
CA ASP A 54 -2.86 13.19 8.76
C ASP A 54 -2.57 12.07 7.76
N LYS A 55 -1.65 12.33 6.82
CA LYS A 55 -1.27 11.36 5.79
C LYS A 55 -0.82 10.02 6.38
N ALA A 56 -0.16 10.05 7.53
CA ALA A 56 0.27 8.85 8.25
C ALA A 56 -0.92 7.97 8.66
N VAL A 57 -2.00 8.58 9.14
CA VAL A 57 -3.26 7.90 9.49
C VAL A 57 -3.95 7.42 8.22
N ARG A 58 -4.15 8.32 7.24
CA ARG A 58 -4.86 8.01 5.99
C ARG A 58 -4.25 6.86 5.22
N ASN A 59 -2.91 6.75 5.21
CA ASN A 59 -2.18 5.72 4.48
C ASN A 59 -1.80 4.51 5.35
N ARG A 60 -2.20 4.46 6.62
CA ARG A 60 -1.77 3.40 7.54
C ARG A 60 -2.07 1.99 7.01
N ILE A 61 -3.28 1.77 6.49
CA ILE A 61 -3.72 0.44 6.03
C ILE A 61 -2.82 -0.04 4.89
N VAL A 62 -2.66 0.77 3.85
CA VAL A 62 -1.80 0.44 2.71
C VAL A 62 -0.34 0.26 3.10
N ASN A 63 0.20 1.12 3.96
CA ASN A 63 1.58 1.05 4.42
C ASN A 63 1.83 -0.22 5.24
N ASN A 64 0.92 -0.58 6.14
CA ASN A 64 1.03 -1.78 6.96
C ASN A 64 1.00 -3.04 6.07
N SER A 65 0.07 -3.11 5.12
CA SER A 65 -0.01 -4.26 4.21
C SER A 65 1.20 -4.37 3.30
N LEU A 66 1.72 -3.25 2.77
CA LEU A 66 2.94 -3.23 1.97
C LEU A 66 4.14 -3.71 2.81
N GLN A 67 4.30 -3.22 4.03
CA GLN A 67 5.38 -3.66 4.92
C GLN A 67 5.27 -5.15 5.25
N ALA A 68 4.05 -5.67 5.43
CA ALA A 68 3.83 -7.10 5.65
C ALA A 68 4.22 -7.92 4.42
N ALA A 69 3.85 -7.47 3.21
CA ALA A 69 4.22 -8.11 1.96
C ALA A 69 5.75 -8.13 1.76
N LEU A 70 6.44 -7.01 1.99
CA LEU A 70 7.90 -6.94 1.86
C LEU A 70 8.66 -7.87 2.83
N LYS A 71 8.02 -8.28 3.93
CA LYS A 71 8.59 -9.19 4.93
C LYS A 71 8.16 -10.65 4.73
N SER A 72 7.28 -10.94 3.77
CA SER A 72 6.76 -12.30 3.58
C SER A 72 7.83 -13.25 3.06
N LYS A 73 7.62 -14.56 3.30
CA LYS A 73 8.46 -15.63 2.77
C LYS A 73 7.58 -16.60 1.96
N PRO A 74 7.82 -16.78 0.64
CA PRO A 74 8.86 -16.15 -0.16
C PRO A 74 8.67 -14.63 -0.32
N SER A 75 9.78 -13.93 -0.63
CA SER A 75 9.74 -12.49 -0.91
C SER A 75 8.95 -12.23 -2.20
N PRO A 76 8.05 -11.23 -2.24
CA PRO A 76 7.30 -10.89 -3.45
C PRO A 76 8.09 -9.99 -4.41
N ILE A 77 9.23 -9.45 -3.95
CA ILE A 77 10.23 -8.73 -4.75
C ILE A 77 11.57 -9.47 -4.75
#